data_AF-A0A356IN71-F1
#
_entry.id   AF-A0A356IN71-F1
#
_cell.length_a   1.000
_cell.length_b   1.000
_cell.length_c   1.000
_cell.angle_alpha   90.00
_cell.angle_beta   90.00
_cell.angle_gamma   90.00
#
_symmetry.space_group_name_H-M   'P 1'
#
loop_
_entity.id
_entity.type
_entity.pdbx_description
1 polymer ?
#
loop_
_entity_poly.entity_id
_entity_poly.type
_entity_poly.pdbx_seq_one_letter_code
_entity_poly.pdbx_strand_id
1 'polypeptide(L)'
;MKNNDLQIIIAQLDFMVGDIDGNATQILHASRRARDEFHADIIVFPELTLTGYPPEDLLFRASIRIRVQKALARLCADLPA
;
A
#
# COMPACT_ATOMS: atom_id res chain seq x y z
N MET A 1 1.78 -32.13 -5.64
CA MET A 1 1.83 -31.13 -6.73
C MET A 1 1.50 -29.78 -6.12
N LYS A 2 2.35 -28.75 -6.27
CA LYS A 2 1.89 -27.38 -5.98
C LYS A 2 0.83 -27.05 -7.03
N ASN A 3 -0.37 -26.67 -6.60
CA ASN A 3 -1.38 -26.14 -7.53
C ASN A 3 -0.78 -24.91 -8.21
N ASN A 4 -1.03 -24.76 -9.50
CA ASN A 4 -0.52 -23.66 -10.33
C ASN A 4 -1.47 -22.46 -10.28
N ASP A 5 -2.19 -22.31 -9.17
CA ASP A 5 -3.26 -21.33 -8.97
C ASP A 5 -2.66 -20.02 -8.46
N LEU A 6 -3.04 -18.91 -9.08
CA LEU A 6 -2.62 -17.57 -8.69
C LEU A 6 -3.49 -17.05 -7.54
N GLN A 7 -2.91 -16.82 -6.36
CA GLN A 7 -3.59 -16.29 -5.18
C GLN A 7 -3.53 -14.75 -5.17
N ILE A 8 -4.69 -14.11 -5.36
CA ILE A 8 -4.82 -12.65 -5.34
C ILE A 8 -5.61 -12.22 -4.12
N ILE A 9 -5.05 -11.31 -3.33
CA ILE A 9 -5.69 -10.68 -2.18
C ILE A 9 -6.10 -9.25 -2.54
N ILE A 10 -7.33 -8.88 -2.19
CA ILE A 10 -7.82 -7.51 -2.31
C ILE A 10 -7.87 -6.91 -0.91
N ALA A 11 -7.02 -5.90 -0.66
CA ALA A 11 -6.90 -5.26 0.63
C ALA A 11 -7.88 -4.09 0.75
N GLN A 12 -9.07 -4.36 1.28
CA GLN A 12 -10.08 -3.34 1.56
C GLN A 12 -9.85 -2.77 2.97
N LEU A 13 -9.06 -1.69 3.06
CA LEU A 13 -8.65 -1.05 4.30
C LEU A 13 -8.96 0.45 4.28
N ASP A 14 -9.11 1.04 5.47
CA ASP A 14 -9.34 2.47 5.64
C ASP A 14 -8.01 3.22 5.66
N PHE A 15 -7.73 3.95 4.58
CA PHE A 15 -6.55 4.80 4.43
C PHE A 15 -6.90 6.27 4.69
N MET A 16 -6.12 6.93 5.54
CA MET A 16 -6.40 8.29 6.00
C MET A 16 -5.87 9.31 4.99
N VAL A 17 -6.70 10.28 4.59
CA VAL A 17 -6.29 11.35 3.67
C VAL A 17 -5.16 12.17 4.28
N GLY A 18 -4.03 12.23 3.59
CA GLY A 18 -2.84 13.00 3.95
C GLY A 18 -1.88 12.37 4.95
N ASP A 19 -2.22 11.22 5.54
CA ASP A 19 -1.32 10.44 6.39
C ASP A 19 -0.47 9.45 5.57
N ILE A 20 0.44 9.99 4.77
CA ILE A 20 1.25 9.21 3.85
C ILE A 20 2.11 8.15 4.57
N ASP A 21 2.69 8.49 5.72
CA ASP A 21 3.58 7.59 6.47
C ASP A 21 2.78 6.51 7.21
N GLY A 22 1.60 6.85 7.74
CA GLY A 22 0.66 5.90 8.33
C GLY A 22 0.11 4.92 7.28
N ASN A 23 -0.36 5.43 6.15
CA ASN A 23 -0.87 4.62 5.04
C ASN A 23 0.20 3.65 4.51
N ALA A 24 1.45 4.11 4.36
CA ALA A 24 2.56 3.24 3.97
C ALA A 24 2.83 2.13 5.00
N THR A 25 2.73 2.45 6.28
CA THR A 25 2.87 1.46 7.35
C THR A 25 1.74 0.43 7.29
N GLN A 26 0.51 0.86 7.04
CA GLN A 26 -0.65 -0.03 6.87
C GLN A 26 -0.53 -0.93 5.64
N ILE A 27 -0.06 -0.41 4.50
CA ILE A 27 0.28 -1.21 3.31
C ILE A 27 1.29 -2.30 3.67
N LEU A 28 2.38 -1.94 4.34
CA LEU A 28 3.44 -2.89 4.71
C LEU A 28 2.92 -4.02 5.60
N HIS A 29 2.10 -3.69 6.60
CA HIS A 29 1.46 -4.70 7.45
C HIS A 29 0.51 -5.61 6.67
N ALA A 30 -0.32 -5.04 5.81
CA ALA A 30 -1.25 -5.79 4.97
C ALA A 30 -0.53 -6.72 3.99
N SER A 31 0.56 -6.27 3.36
CA SER A 31 1.39 -7.09 2.47
C SER A 31 2.05 -8.25 3.21
N ARG A 32 2.59 -8.03 4.41
CA ARG A 32 3.14 -9.11 5.25
C ARG A 32 2.08 -10.13 5.60
N ARG A 33 0.91 -9.66 6.04
CA ARG A 33 -0.24 -10.52 6.33
C ARG A 33 -0.70 -11.33 5.12
N ALA A 34 -0.78 -10.71 3.94
CA ALA A 34 -1.15 -11.37 2.69
C ALA A 34 -0.18 -12.52 2.34
N ARG A 35 1.13 -12.29 2.48
CA ARG A 35 2.14 -13.34 2.28
C ARG A 35 2.06 -14.44 3.35
N ASP A 36 2.03 -14.05 4.62
CA ASP A 36 2.24 -14.96 5.75
C ASP A 36 1.00 -15.80 6.07
N GLU A 37 -0.21 -15.21 6.02
CA GLU A 37 -1.47 -15.88 6.36
C GLU A 37 -2.17 -16.51 5.15
N PHE A 38 -2.04 -15.89 3.97
CA PHE A 38 -2.81 -16.29 2.78
C PHE A 38 -1.93 -16.83 1.65
N HIS A 39 -0.60 -16.77 1.77
CA HIS A 39 0.33 -17.17 0.71
C HIS A 39 0.02 -16.50 -0.63
N ALA A 40 -0.34 -15.21 -0.56
CA ALA A 40 -0.72 -14.43 -1.74
C ALA A 40 0.46 -14.23 -2.69
N ASP A 41 0.21 -14.41 -3.98
CA ASP A 41 1.14 -14.02 -5.05
C ASP A 41 1.00 -12.53 -5.37
N ILE A 42 -0.21 -11.98 -5.23
CA ILE A 42 -0.52 -10.58 -5.51
C ILE A 42 -1.42 -10.03 -4.41
N ILE A 43 -1.12 -8.81 -3.95
CA ILE A 43 -2.04 -7.99 -3.16
C ILE A 43 -2.34 -6.70 -3.91
N VAL A 44 -3.61 -6.32 -3.97
CA VAL A 44 -4.09 -5.09 -4.61
C VAL A 44 -4.71 -4.19 -3.56
N PHE A 45 -4.41 -2.90 -3.66
CA PHE A 45 -4.92 -1.85 -2.77
C PHE A 45 -5.83 -0.86 -3.53
N PRO A 46 -6.67 -0.08 -2.82
CA PRO A 46 -7.54 0.91 -3.44
C PRO A 46 -6.79 2.03 -4.18
N GLU A 47 -7.53 2.82 -4.96
CA GLU A 47 -6.98 4.00 -5.63
C GLU A 47 -6.36 4.99 -4.63
N LEU A 48 -5.22 5.58 -5.01
CA LEU A 48 -4.55 6.64 -4.25
C LEU A 48 -4.26 6.28 -2.78
N THR A 49 -4.06 4.99 -2.49
CA THR A 49 -3.83 4.45 -1.14
C THR A 49 -2.81 5.25 -0.31
N LEU A 50 -1.66 5.60 -0.89
CA LEU A 50 -0.63 6.35 -0.16
C LEU A 50 -1.09 7.73 0.29
N THR A 51 -1.85 8.45 -0.53
CA THR A 51 -2.37 9.77 -0.16
C THR A 51 -3.70 9.72 0.58
N GLY A 52 -4.41 8.59 0.51
CA GLY A 52 -5.84 8.50 0.79
C GLY A 52 -6.68 9.10 -0.34
N TYR A 53 -7.96 8.75 -0.36
CA TYR A 53 -8.92 9.19 -1.37
C TYR A 53 -10.22 9.74 -0.73
N PRO A 54 -10.78 10.86 -1.23
CA PRO A 54 -10.20 11.77 -2.22
C PRO A 54 -9.19 12.74 -1.57
N PRO A 55 -8.04 13.01 -2.20
CA PRO A 55 -7.06 13.95 -1.64
C PRO A 55 -7.34 15.43 -1.97
N GLU A 56 -8.16 15.71 -2.99
CA GLU A 56 -8.53 17.07 -3.42
C GLU A 56 -7.31 18.02 -3.50
N ASP A 57 -7.43 19.23 -2.93
CA ASP A 57 -6.41 20.28 -2.96
C ASP A 57 -5.08 19.89 -2.30
N LEU A 58 -5.08 18.81 -1.51
CA LEU A 58 -3.86 18.29 -0.92
C LEU A 58 -2.82 17.99 -2.00
N LEU A 59 -3.24 17.47 -3.16
CA LEU A 59 -2.35 17.13 -4.27
C LEU A 59 -1.53 18.31 -4.79
N PHE A 60 -2.02 19.54 -4.63
CA PHE A 60 -1.31 20.75 -5.08
C PHE A 60 -0.28 21.26 -4.06
N ARG A 61 -0.22 20.70 -2.85
CA ARG A 61 0.80 21.09 -1.87
C ARG A 61 2.17 20.59 -2.30
N ALA A 62 3.14 21.49 -2.37
CA ALA A 62 4.52 21.19 -2.79
C ALA A 62 5.17 20.01 -2.01
N SER A 63 4.79 19.83 -0.75
CA SER A 63 5.30 18.74 0.10
C SER A 63 4.81 17.36 -0.29
N ILE A 64 3.66 17.22 -0.96
CA ILE A 64 3.03 15.91 -1.19
C ILE A 64 3.89 15.02 -2.07
N ARG A 65 4.41 15.54 -3.18
CA ARG A 65 5.28 14.78 -4.07
C ARG A 65 6.48 14.18 -3.33
N ILE A 66 7.12 14.98 -2.48
CA ILE A 66 8.29 14.54 -1.70
C ILE A 66 7.91 13.45 -0.70
N ARG A 67 6.80 13.64 0.02
CA ARG A 67 6.30 12.65 1.01
C ARG A 67 5.92 11.33 0.34
N VAL A 68 5.19 11.38 -0.77
CA VAL A 68 4.81 10.18 -1.54
C VAL A 68 6.04 9.45 -2.07
N GLN A 69 7.02 10.16 -2.65
CA GLN A 69 8.26 9.54 -3.13
C GLN A 69 9.05 8.87 -2.02
N LYS A 70 9.16 9.50 -0.85
CA LYS A 70 9.84 8.93 0.31
C LYS A 70 9.12 7.67 0.81
N ALA A 71 7.80 7.71 0.93
CA ALA A 71 7.00 6.57 1.37
C ALA A 71 7.04 5.41 0.36
N LEU A 72 6.99 5.71 -0.94
CA LEU A 72 7.10 4.71 -1.99
C LEU A 72 8.49 4.05 -1.98
N ALA A 73 9.56 4.83 -1.85
CA ALA A 73 10.92 4.29 -1.73
C ALA A 73 11.08 3.38 -0.50
N ARG A 74 10.49 3.77 0.64
CA ARG A 74 10.42 2.93 1.84
C ARG A 74 9.68 1.62 1.56
N LEU A 75 8.52 1.67 0.92
CA LEU A 75 7.77 0.45 0.56
C LEU A 75 8.58 -0.47 -0.34
N CYS A 76 9.24 0.03 -1.38
CA CYS A 76 10.09 -0.78 -2.25
C CYS A 76 11.23 -1.48 -1.50
N ALA A 77 11.74 -0.89 -0.42
CA ALA A 77 12.79 -1.48 0.41
C ALA A 77 12.26 -2.47 1.46
N ASP A 78 11.08 -2.20 2.03
CA ASP A 78 10.58 -2.92 3.21
C ASP A 78 9.55 -4.01 2.89
N LEU A 79 8.94 -3.97 1.69
CA LEU A 79 7.92 -4.93 1.26
C LEU A 79 8.50 -6.35 1.26
N PRO A 80 7.69 -7.34 1.67
CA PRO A 80 8.13 -8.72 1.68
C PRO A 80 8.41 -9.21 0.25
N ALA A 81 9.49 -10.01 0.11
CA ALA A 81 9.79 -10.76 -1.10
C ALA A 81 8.75 -11.87 -1.36
#